data_AF-A0A2T5KA01-F1
#
_entry.id   AF-A0A2T5KA01-F1
#
_cell.length_a   1.000
_cell.length_b   1.000
_cell.length_c   1.000
_cell.angle_alpha   90.00
_cell.angle_beta   90.00
_cell.angle_gamma   90.00
#
_symmetry.space_group_name_H-M   'P 1'
#
loop_
_entity.id
_entity.type
_entity.pdbx_description
1 polymer ?
#
loop_
_entity_poly.entity_id
_entity_poly.type
_entity_poly.pdbx_seq_one_letter_code
_entity_poly.pdbx_strand_id
1 'polypeptide(L)'
;MLACAPTQEPWRHRQACAGRPHGSHRGAGAASTTGVLLASLAGASYAAYSLATGRVGTLAASTFLVAAIVTAPVLALVPVAWSADLRAWPALLFLGAITTGLAYALFTRGLARLTTSTAVTLSLIEPLTAWLLAILVVGEPVTAQRFLGAMLIFGGLAIVSLAPNRGAARAA
;
A
#
# COMPACT_ATOMS: atom_id res chain seq x y z
N MET A 1 19.08 -28.85 -30.52
CA MET A 1 19.37 -27.66 -31.34
C MET A 1 18.08 -26.86 -31.47
N LEU A 2 17.92 -25.80 -30.67
CA LEU A 2 16.80 -24.86 -30.76
C LEU A 2 17.41 -23.47 -30.88
N ALA A 3 17.05 -22.79 -31.96
CA ALA A 3 17.62 -21.55 -32.42
C ALA A 3 17.23 -20.37 -31.49
N CYS A 4 18.22 -19.55 -31.16
CA CYS A 4 18.02 -18.26 -30.49
C CYS A 4 17.93 -17.19 -31.59
N ALA A 5 16.77 -16.55 -31.73
CA ALA A 5 16.59 -15.45 -32.68
C ALA A 5 17.34 -14.19 -32.17
N PRO A 6 18.04 -13.44 -33.02
CA PRO A 6 18.74 -12.23 -32.62
C PRO A 6 17.75 -11.05 -32.51
N THR A 7 17.25 -10.78 -31.30
CA THR A 7 16.52 -9.54 -30.98
C THR A 7 17.46 -8.49 -30.37
N GLN A 8 17.53 -7.32 -31.01
CA GLN A 8 18.39 -6.15 -30.74
C GLN A 8 17.99 -5.32 -29.50
N GLU A 9 17.55 -5.94 -28.40
CA GLU A 9 17.12 -5.21 -27.19
C GLU A 9 17.86 -5.71 -25.91
N PRO A 10 18.73 -4.89 -25.30
CA PRO A 10 19.65 -5.33 -24.23
C PRO A 10 18.99 -5.70 -22.89
N TRP A 11 17.70 -5.39 -22.67
CA TRP A 11 17.01 -5.59 -21.40
C TRP A 11 16.31 -6.96 -21.25
N ARG A 12 16.17 -7.74 -22.33
CA ARG A 12 15.51 -9.06 -22.30
C ARG A 12 16.46 -10.26 -22.09
N HIS A 13 17.77 -10.06 -22.03
CA HIS A 13 18.76 -11.15 -21.98
C HIS A 13 18.84 -11.92 -20.66
N ARG A 14 18.27 -11.42 -19.56
CA ARG A 14 18.34 -12.13 -18.25
C ARG A 14 17.23 -13.14 -18.01
N GLN A 15 16.16 -13.15 -18.81
CA GLN A 15 14.99 -14.01 -18.54
C GLN A 15 15.03 -15.36 -19.26
N ALA A 16 15.81 -15.51 -20.35
CA ALA A 16 15.69 -16.66 -21.23
C ALA A 16 16.59 -17.87 -20.91
N CYS A 17 17.64 -17.75 -20.08
CA CYS A 17 18.64 -18.82 -19.93
C CYS A 17 18.85 -19.38 -18.50
N ALA A 18 18.09 -18.93 -17.49
CA ALA A 18 18.25 -19.45 -16.13
C ALA A 18 17.38 -20.69 -15.90
N GLY A 19 17.80 -21.84 -16.45
CA GLY A 19 17.36 -23.15 -16.00
C GLY A 19 17.78 -23.38 -14.55
N ARG A 20 16.88 -23.12 -13.59
CA ARG A 20 16.98 -23.62 -12.22
C ARG A 20 15.95 -24.74 -12.03
N PRO A 21 16.30 -25.88 -11.41
CA PRO A 21 15.33 -26.94 -11.14
C PRO A 21 14.32 -26.43 -10.11
N HIS A 22 13.15 -25.99 -10.60
CA HIS A 22 11.99 -25.65 -9.79
C HIS A 22 11.35 -26.96 -9.31
N GLY A 23 11.91 -27.50 -8.23
CA GLY A 23 11.26 -28.52 -7.44
C GLY A 23 10.10 -27.94 -6.64
N SER A 24 8.93 -28.56 -6.83
CA SER A 24 7.67 -28.44 -6.07
C SER A 24 6.60 -27.49 -6.61
N HIS A 25 5.87 -27.97 -7.61
CA HIS A 25 4.43 -27.75 -7.68
C HIS A 25 3.74 -28.43 -6.49
N ARG A 26 3.25 -27.64 -5.53
CA ARG A 26 2.10 -27.93 -4.67
C ARG A 26 1.29 -26.63 -4.64
N GLY A 27 0.24 -26.51 -5.45
CA GLY A 27 -1.14 -26.76 -5.01
C GLY A 27 -1.69 -25.50 -4.33
N ALA A 28 -2.76 -24.89 -4.90
CA ALA A 28 -3.54 -23.77 -4.33
C ALA A 28 -2.78 -22.88 -3.31
N GLY A 29 -2.15 -21.81 -3.80
CA GLY A 29 -1.18 -20.98 -3.07
C GLY A 29 -1.48 -20.75 -1.59
N ALA A 30 -0.82 -21.55 -0.73
CA ALA A 30 -0.78 -21.32 0.69
C ALA A 30 -0.05 -19.99 0.91
N ALA A 31 -0.72 -19.04 1.57
CA ALA A 31 -0.10 -17.78 1.96
C ALA A 31 1.18 -18.09 2.76
N SER A 32 2.28 -17.44 2.42
CA SER A 32 3.51 -17.53 3.21
C SER A 32 3.20 -17.03 4.62
N THR A 33 3.31 -17.91 5.62
CA THR A 33 3.03 -17.58 7.03
C THR A 33 3.80 -16.34 7.47
N THR A 34 5.05 -16.20 7.01
CA THR A 34 5.87 -15.01 7.24
C THR A 34 5.23 -13.75 6.66
N GLY A 35 4.68 -13.81 5.44
CA GLY A 35 3.99 -12.67 4.82
C GLY A 35 2.73 -12.26 5.59
N VAL A 36 1.94 -13.22 6.07
CA VAL A 36 0.75 -12.94 6.88
C VAL A 36 1.13 -12.30 8.21
N LEU A 37 2.18 -12.79 8.87
CA LEU A 37 2.68 -12.22 10.12
C LEU A 37 3.20 -10.78 9.92
N LEU A 38 3.97 -10.54 8.86
CA LEU A 38 4.49 -9.21 8.52
C LEU A 38 3.36 -8.23 8.17
N ALA A 39 2.36 -8.66 7.40
CA ALA A 39 1.19 -7.84 7.07
C ALA A 39 0.36 -7.50 8.32
N SER A 40 0.16 -8.48 9.21
CA SER A 40 -0.54 -8.27 10.48
C SER A 40 0.22 -7.32 11.40
N LEU A 41 1.55 -7.46 11.47
CA LEU A 41 2.41 -6.55 12.23
C LEU A 41 2.34 -5.12 11.68
N ALA A 42 2.40 -4.96 10.35
CA ALA A 42 2.26 -3.64 9.71
C ALA A 42 0.89 -3.00 10.04
N GLY A 43 -0.20 -3.78 10.00
CA GLY A 43 -1.52 -3.32 10.43
C GLY A 43 -1.58 -2.92 11.90
N ALA A 44 -0.99 -3.73 12.79
CA ALA A 44 -0.92 -3.42 14.23
C ALA A 44 -0.10 -2.16 14.50
N SER A 45 1.03 -1.96 13.81
CA SER A 45 1.84 -0.75 13.89
C SER A 45 1.07 0.49 13.45
N TYR A 46 0.28 0.41 12.37
CA TYR A 46 -0.55 1.52 11.92
C TYR A 46 -1.67 1.86 12.92
N ALA A 47 -2.32 0.85 13.50
CA ALA A 47 -3.32 1.05 14.54
C ALA A 47 -2.73 1.72 15.79
N ALA A 48 -1.56 1.25 16.25
CA ALA A 48 -0.85 1.85 17.37
C ALA A 48 -0.43 3.30 17.09
N TYR A 49 0.08 3.57 15.89
CA TYR A 49 0.39 4.92 15.42
C TYR A 49 -0.85 5.83 15.46
N SER A 50 -1.98 5.39 14.90
CA SER A 50 -3.21 6.18 14.86
C SER A 50 -3.73 6.54 16.27
N LEU A 51 -3.63 5.60 17.23
CA LEU A 51 -3.99 5.84 18.63
C LEU A 51 -3.03 6.82 19.32
N ALA A 52 -1.73 6.69 19.05
CA ALA A 52 -0.72 7.58 19.61
C ALA A 52 -0.94 9.01 19.11
N THR A 53 -1.03 9.23 17.80
CA THR A 53 -1.22 10.58 17.23
C THR A 53 -2.54 11.22 17.60
N GLY A 54 -3.58 10.42 17.82
CA GLY A 54 -4.88 10.91 18.30
C GLY A 54 -4.84 11.51 19.71
N ARG A 55 -3.86 11.13 20.55
CA ARG A 55 -3.71 11.62 21.93
C ARG A 55 -2.81 12.84 22.08
N VAL A 56 -1.78 12.95 21.24
CA VAL A 56 -0.75 14.02 21.33
C VAL A 56 -0.96 15.17 20.34
N GLY A 57 -1.93 15.11 19.43
CA GLY A 57 -2.27 16.23 18.54
C GLY A 57 -1.09 16.64 17.65
N THR A 58 -0.47 15.66 16.97
CA THR A 58 0.76 15.86 16.21
C THR A 58 0.48 16.43 14.80
N LEU A 59 1.30 17.39 14.35
CA LEU A 59 1.26 17.87 12.96
C LEU A 59 1.70 16.75 12.01
N ALA A 60 1.01 16.59 10.87
CA ALA A 60 1.35 15.57 9.87
C ALA A 60 2.84 15.66 9.44
N ALA A 61 3.37 16.88 9.32
CA ALA A 61 4.75 17.12 8.94
C ALA A 61 5.76 16.51 9.93
N SER A 62 5.53 16.60 11.24
CA SER A 62 6.45 16.05 12.22
C SER A 62 6.39 14.53 12.26
N THR A 63 5.21 13.92 12.04
CA THR A 63 5.13 12.47 11.86
C THR A 63 5.96 11.99 10.68
N PHE A 64 5.79 12.60 9.51
CA PHE A 64 6.52 12.18 8.30
C PHE A 64 8.03 12.41 8.45
N LEU A 65 8.44 13.47 9.16
CA LEU A 65 9.85 13.73 9.45
C LEU A 65 10.45 12.64 10.36
N VAL A 66 9.75 12.29 11.44
CA VAL A 66 10.20 11.20 12.33
C VAL A 66 10.25 9.88 11.57
N ALA A 67 9.24 9.57 10.76
CA ALA A 67 9.22 8.37 9.93
C ALA A 67 10.42 8.34 8.95
N ALA A 68 10.75 9.48 8.33
CA ALA A 68 11.90 9.60 7.44
C ALA A 68 13.23 9.34 8.18
N ILE A 69 13.41 9.91 9.36
CA ILE A 69 14.63 9.72 10.18
C ILE A 69 14.75 8.27 10.64
N VAL A 70 13.67 7.69 11.17
CA VAL A 70 13.65 6.31 11.68
C VAL A 70 13.87 5.29 10.55
N THR A 71 13.39 5.58 9.34
CA THR A 71 13.56 4.69 8.18
C THR A 71 14.87 4.94 7.43
N ALA A 72 15.54 6.07 7.62
CA ALA A 72 16.79 6.41 6.93
C ALA A 72 17.89 5.33 7.02
N PRO A 73 18.11 4.64 8.16
CA PRO A 73 19.10 3.56 8.25
C PRO A 73 18.82 2.38 7.31
N VAL A 74 17.57 2.18 6.88
CA VAL A 74 17.20 1.10 5.94
C VAL A 74 17.86 1.32 4.58
N LEU A 75 18.17 2.57 4.18
CA LEU A 75 18.87 2.85 2.93
C LEU A 75 20.28 2.27 2.91
N ALA A 76 20.91 2.05 4.06
CA ALA A 76 22.21 1.38 4.15
C ALA A 76 22.12 -0.14 3.96
N LEU A 77 20.93 -0.73 4.13
CA LEU A 77 20.70 -2.18 4.03
C LEU A 77 20.23 -2.62 2.63
N VAL A 78 19.79 -1.67 1.79
CA VAL A 78 19.17 -1.93 0.49
C VAL A 78 20.03 -1.36 -0.63
N PRO A 79 20.14 -2.02 -1.81
CA PRO A 79 20.87 -1.45 -2.95
C PRO A 79 20.24 -0.12 -3.42
N VAL A 80 20.96 1.00 -3.27
CA VAL A 80 20.51 2.35 -3.66
C VAL A 80 21.04 2.81 -5.02
N ALA A 81 21.51 1.89 -5.88
CA ALA A 81 22.05 2.21 -7.19
C ALA A 81 21.07 2.99 -8.10
N TRP A 82 19.76 2.82 -7.90
CA TRP A 82 18.71 3.57 -8.59
C TRP A 82 18.75 5.09 -8.30
N SER A 83 19.30 5.51 -7.17
CA SER A 83 19.35 6.94 -6.79
C SER A 83 20.31 7.76 -7.64
N ALA A 84 21.30 7.11 -8.27
CA ALA A 84 22.24 7.73 -9.19
C ALA A 84 21.62 8.03 -10.57
N ASP A 85 20.48 7.40 -10.90
CA ASP A 85 19.76 7.66 -12.14
C ASP A 85 18.83 8.87 -11.98
N LEU A 86 19.16 9.99 -12.64
CA LEU A 86 18.34 11.20 -12.65
C LEU A 86 16.92 10.96 -13.19
N ARG A 87 16.69 9.88 -13.95
CA ARG A 87 15.34 9.53 -14.44
C ARG A 87 14.41 9.04 -13.33
N ALA A 88 14.94 8.56 -12.21
CA ALA A 88 14.13 8.12 -11.06
C ALA A 88 13.59 9.29 -10.22
N TRP A 89 14.27 10.43 -10.24
CA TRP A 89 13.97 11.59 -9.39
C TRP A 89 12.60 12.23 -9.64
N PRO A 90 12.13 12.43 -10.88
CA PRO A 90 10.79 12.95 -11.13
C PRO A 90 9.68 12.10 -10.48
N ALA A 91 9.80 10.77 -10.56
CA ALA A 91 8.84 9.86 -9.95
C ALA A 91 8.88 9.93 -8.41
N LEU A 92 10.08 10.03 -7.82
CA LEU A 92 10.26 10.18 -6.37
C LEU A 92 9.70 11.51 -5.86
N LEU A 93 9.97 12.60 -6.57
CA LEU A 93 9.43 13.93 -6.22
C LEU A 93 7.92 13.96 -6.35
N PHE A 94 7.36 13.36 -7.41
CA PHE A 94 5.92 13.23 -7.55
C PHE A 94 5.31 12.43 -6.39
N LEU A 95 5.90 11.28 -6.04
CA LEU A 95 5.43 10.43 -4.96
C LEU A 95 5.50 11.15 -3.60
N GLY A 96 6.63 11.79 -3.29
CA GLY A 96 6.83 12.51 -2.03
C GLY A 96 5.99 13.78 -1.93
N ALA A 97 6.17 14.71 -2.87
CA ALA A 97 5.59 16.05 -2.77
C ALA A 97 4.09 16.07 -3.12
N ILE A 98 3.68 15.35 -4.18
CA ILE A 98 2.30 15.39 -4.66
C ILE A 98 1.46 14.30 -3.98
N THR A 99 1.85 13.03 -4.10
CA THR A 99 0.98 11.93 -3.62
C THR A 99 0.94 11.82 -2.10
N THR A 100 2.02 12.22 -1.40
CA THR A 100 2.05 12.23 0.07
C THR A 100 1.83 13.64 0.62
N GLY A 101 2.73 14.58 0.33
CA GLY A 101 2.74 15.91 0.94
C GLY A 101 1.47 16.72 0.68
N LEU A 102 1.16 16.99 -0.59
CA LEU A 102 0.00 17.79 -0.98
C LEU A 102 -1.31 17.07 -0.62
N ALA A 103 -1.41 15.77 -0.91
CA ALA A 103 -2.61 14.98 -0.59
C ALA A 103 -2.93 15.02 0.91
N TYR A 104 -1.94 14.80 1.79
CA TYR A 104 -2.16 14.81 3.23
C TYR A 104 -2.44 16.23 3.77
N ALA A 105 -1.84 17.26 3.17
CA ALA A 105 -2.11 18.66 3.50
C ALA A 105 -3.54 19.10 3.12
N LEU A 106 -4.08 18.55 2.02
CA LEU A 106 -5.48 18.74 1.64
C LEU A 106 -6.41 17.90 2.51
N PHE A 107 -6.04 16.65 2.81
CA PHE A 107 -6.82 15.74 3.66
C PHE A 107 -7.01 16.31 5.06
N THR A 108 -5.94 16.76 5.71
CA THR A 108 -6.01 17.36 7.05
C THR A 108 -6.86 18.63 7.08
N ARG A 109 -6.81 19.47 6.04
CA ARG A 109 -7.69 20.64 5.90
C ARG A 109 -9.14 20.26 5.61
N GLY A 110 -9.35 19.23 4.80
CA GLY A 110 -10.67 18.72 4.44
C GLY A 110 -11.37 18.10 5.63
N LEU A 111 -10.67 17.29 6.43
CA LEU A 111 -11.23 16.60 7.59
C LEU A 111 -11.89 17.54 8.59
N ALA A 112 -11.36 18.76 8.74
CA ALA A 112 -11.95 19.79 9.59
C ALA A 112 -13.35 20.28 9.12
N ARG A 113 -13.76 19.94 7.89
CA ARG A 113 -14.98 20.43 7.24
C ARG A 113 -15.92 19.32 6.77
N LEU A 114 -15.53 18.05 6.89
CA LEU A 114 -16.30 16.91 6.38
C LEU A 114 -17.26 16.36 7.44
N THR A 115 -18.46 16.00 7.00
CA THR A 115 -19.41 15.27 7.85
C THR A 115 -19.01 13.80 7.98
N THR A 116 -19.48 13.13 9.04
CA THR A 116 -19.22 11.70 9.25
C THR A 116 -19.64 10.85 8.05
N SER A 117 -20.78 11.15 7.41
CA SER A 117 -21.24 10.41 6.23
C SER A 117 -20.30 10.56 5.03
N THR A 118 -19.71 11.74 4.83
CA THR A 118 -18.75 11.96 3.75
C THR A 118 -17.43 11.23 4.03
N ALA A 119 -16.97 11.21 5.28
CA ALA A 119 -15.79 10.46 5.68
C ALA A 119 -15.94 8.95 5.40
N VAL A 120 -17.10 8.37 5.76
CA VAL A 120 -17.43 6.97 5.46
C VAL A 120 -17.38 6.68 3.97
N THR A 121 -17.98 7.55 3.15
CA THR A 121 -18.00 7.39 1.70
C THR A 121 -16.58 7.43 1.11
N LEU A 122 -15.74 8.36 1.59
CA LEU A 122 -14.35 8.47 1.17
C LEU A 122 -13.52 7.24 1.54
N SER A 123 -13.74 6.69 2.75
CA SER A 123 -13.07 5.45 3.18
C SER A 123 -13.40 4.26 2.29
N LEU A 124 -14.62 4.17 1.74
CA LEU A 124 -15.01 3.10 0.81
C LEU A 124 -14.49 3.33 -0.62
N ILE A 125 -14.43 4.59 -1.06
CA ILE A 125 -13.95 4.95 -2.40
C ILE A 125 -12.46 4.62 -2.57
N GLU A 126 -11.63 4.82 -1.56
CA GLU A 126 -10.19 4.53 -1.63
C GLU A 126 -9.87 3.06 -2.00
N PRO A 127 -10.29 2.03 -1.24
CA PRO A 127 -10.04 0.64 -1.59
C PRO A 127 -10.73 0.23 -2.90
N LEU A 128 -11.86 0.86 -3.25
CA LEU A 128 -12.53 0.63 -4.53
C LEU A 128 -11.69 1.11 -5.70
N THR A 129 -11.17 2.33 -5.63
CA THR A 129 -10.31 2.90 -6.67
C THR A 129 -8.99 2.14 -6.77
N ALA A 130 -8.38 1.74 -5.64
CA ALA A 130 -7.19 0.90 -5.63
C ALA A 130 -7.43 -0.45 -6.35
N TRP A 131 -8.55 -1.11 -6.05
CA TRP A 131 -8.92 -2.37 -6.69
C TRP A 131 -9.19 -2.20 -8.20
N LEU A 132 -9.90 -1.13 -8.60
CA LEU A 132 -10.14 -0.82 -10.01
C LEU A 132 -8.85 -0.52 -10.77
N LEU A 133 -7.94 0.27 -10.19
CA LEU A 133 -6.64 0.56 -10.81
C LEU A 133 -5.77 -0.69 -10.95
N ALA A 134 -5.82 -1.62 -9.99
CA ALA A 134 -5.13 -2.90 -10.10
C ALA A 134 -5.64 -3.73 -11.31
N ILE A 135 -6.94 -3.69 -11.60
CA ILE A 135 -7.51 -4.42 -12.73
C ILE A 135 -7.26 -3.67 -14.05
N LEU A 136 -7.58 -2.37 -14.10
CA LEU A 136 -7.62 -1.59 -15.34
C LEU A 136 -6.24 -1.11 -15.80
N VAL A 137 -5.36 -0.74 -14.85
CA VAL A 137 -4.05 -0.15 -15.16
C VAL A 137 -2.94 -1.18 -15.02
N VAL A 138 -2.93 -1.95 -13.93
CA VAL A 138 -1.91 -3.00 -13.72
C VAL A 138 -2.24 -4.27 -14.53
N GLY A 139 -3.51 -4.50 -14.86
CA GLY A 139 -3.93 -5.67 -15.63
C GLY A 139 -3.99 -6.95 -14.80
N GLU A 140 -4.18 -6.85 -13.49
CA GLU A 140 -4.22 -8.03 -12.63
C GLU A 140 -5.45 -8.91 -12.90
N PRO A 141 -5.28 -10.25 -12.99
CA PRO A 141 -6.39 -11.16 -13.25
C PRO A 141 -7.37 -11.18 -12.08
N VAL A 142 -8.66 -11.06 -12.41
CA VAL A 142 -9.77 -11.19 -11.46
C VAL A 142 -10.13 -12.65 -11.31
N THR A 143 -9.63 -13.28 -10.24
CA THR A 143 -10.01 -14.64 -9.85
C THR A 143 -11.13 -14.60 -8.82
N ALA A 144 -11.93 -15.66 -8.74
CA ALA A 144 -13.01 -15.78 -7.75
C ALA A 144 -12.49 -15.60 -6.30
N GLN A 145 -11.31 -16.13 -6.00
CA GLN A 145 -10.68 -15.99 -4.68
C GLN A 145 -10.30 -14.53 -4.37
N ARG A 146 -9.75 -13.79 -5.34
CA ARG A 146 -9.40 -12.36 -5.17
C ARG A 146 -10.65 -11.50 -5.03
N PHE A 147 -11.70 -11.81 -5.79
CA PHE A 147 -12.98 -11.12 -5.69
C PHE A 147 -13.64 -11.33 -4.32
N LEU A 148 -13.67 -12.57 -3.82
CA LEU A 148 -14.18 -12.87 -2.47
C LEU A 148 -13.39 -12.14 -1.37
N GLY A 149 -12.06 -12.11 -1.48
CA GLY A 149 -11.21 -11.34 -0.56
C GLY A 149 -11.53 -9.85 -0.57
N ALA A 150 -11.71 -9.26 -1.76
CA ALA A 150 -12.10 -7.86 -1.91
C ALA A 150 -13.47 -7.58 -1.26
N MET A 151 -14.48 -8.41 -1.54
CA MET A 151 -15.81 -8.28 -0.93
C MET A 151 -15.77 -8.38 0.61
N LEU A 152 -14.92 -9.24 1.16
CA LEU A 152 -14.75 -9.39 2.60
C LEU A 152 -14.17 -8.12 3.23
N ILE A 153 -13.17 -7.50 2.58
CA ILE A 153 -12.58 -6.22 3.01
C ILE A 153 -13.62 -5.10 2.95
N PHE A 154 -14.34 -4.96 1.84
CA PHE A 154 -15.39 -3.94 1.69
C PHE A 154 -16.51 -4.12 2.72
N GLY A 155 -16.93 -5.36 2.98
CA GLY A 155 -17.95 -5.68 3.98
C GLY A 155 -17.49 -5.31 5.39
N GLY A 156 -16.27 -5.70 5.78
CA GLY A 156 -15.70 -5.33 7.08
C GLY A 156 -15.57 -3.81 7.26
N LEU A 157 -15.10 -3.11 6.22
CA LEU A 157 -15.00 -1.66 6.23
C LEU A 157 -16.37 -1.00 6.36
N ALA A 158 -17.37 -1.45 5.59
CA ALA A 158 -18.74 -0.94 5.70
C ALA A 158 -19.31 -1.13 7.11
N ILE A 159 -19.08 -2.29 7.74
CA ILE A 159 -19.52 -2.54 9.13
C ILE A 159 -18.87 -1.55 10.10
N VAL A 160 -17.55 -1.36 10.02
CA VAL A 160 -16.83 -0.44 10.91
C VAL A 160 -17.22 1.01 10.67
N SER A 161 -17.37 1.40 9.41
CA SER A 161 -17.68 2.78 9.02
C SER A 161 -19.14 3.17 9.27
N LEU A 162 -20.10 2.22 9.19
CA LEU A 162 -21.51 2.48 9.43
C LEU A 162 -21.95 2.20 10.88
N ALA A 163 -21.10 1.58 11.69
CA ALA A 163 -21.42 1.30 13.09
C ALA A 163 -21.67 2.62 13.87
N PRO A 164 -22.82 2.76 14.56
CA PRO A 164 -23.05 3.89 15.45
C PRO A 164 -21.96 3.96 16.52
N ASN A 165 -21.40 5.16 16.72
CA ASN A 165 -20.28 5.37 17.62
C ASN A 165 -20.74 5.22 19.08
N ARG A 166 -20.75 3.98 19.60
CA ARG A 166 -21.26 3.64 20.95
C ARG A 166 -20.45 4.28 22.10
N GLY A 167 -19.31 4.91 21.79
CA GLY A 167 -18.49 5.62 22.77
C GLY A 167 -19.08 6.93 23.29
N ALA A 168 -19.93 7.61 22.51
CA ALA A 168 -20.55 8.88 22.94
C ALA A 168 -21.72 8.68 23.92
N ALA A 169 -22.39 7.52 23.87
CA ALA A 169 -23.54 7.21 24.72
C ALA A 169 -23.18 6.76 26.15
N ARG A 170 -21.88 6.60 26.47
CA ARG A 170 -21.41 6.25 27.82
C ARG A 170 -20.90 7.44 28.63
N ALA A 171 -20.86 8.63 28.03
CA ALA A 171 -20.35 9.87 28.65
C ALA A 171 -21.46 10.92 28.88
N ALA A 172 -22.72 10.58 28.61
CA ALA A 172 -23.92 11.34 28.93
C ALA A 172 -24.72 10.58 29.99
#